data_AF-A0A962UKA3-F1
#
_entry.id   AF-A0A962UKA3-F1
#
_cell.length_a   1.000
_cell.length_b   1.000
_cell.length_c   1.000
_cell.angle_alpha   90.00
_cell.angle_beta   90.00
_cell.angle_gamma   90.00
#
_symmetry.space_group_name_H-M   'P 1'
#
loop_
_entity.id
_entity.type
_entity.pdbx_description
1 polymer ?
#
loop_
_entity_poly.entity_id
_entity_poly.type
_entity_poly.pdbx_seq_one_letter_code
_entity_poly.pdbx_strand_id
1 'polypeptide(L)' 'GQERLLEAAKHGFGRVIVPCANAPKKPIAGLEVVAVSRIGEAIDALS' A
#
# COMPACT_ATOMS: atom_id res chain seq x y z
N GLY A 1 -6.28 -0.71 6.28
CA GLY A 1 -5.84 -1.04 7.65
C GLY A 1 -4.71 -2.04 7.57
N GLN A 2 -3.88 -2.10 8.60
CA GLN A 2 -2.62 -2.86 8.60
C GLN A 2 -2.82 -4.37 8.38
N GLU A 3 -3.86 -4.97 8.94
CA GLU A 3 -4.16 -6.41 8.75
C GLU A 3 -4.36 -6.78 7.27
N ARG A 4 -5.07 -5.93 6.51
CA ARG A 4 -5.28 -6.15 5.07
C ARG A 4 -3.99 -6.10 4.27
N LEU A 5 -3.01 -5.30 4.71
CA LEU A 5 -1.71 -5.22 4.05
C LEU A 5 -0.86 -6.47 4.29
N LEU A 6 -0.95 -7.05 5.50
CA LEU A 6 -0.29 -8.32 5.81
C LEU A 6 -0.88 -9.47 5.00
N GLU A 7 -2.21 -9.52 4.83
CA GLU A 7 -2.84 -10.50 3.95
C GLU A 7 -2.44 -10.30 2.49
N ALA A 8 -2.36 -9.05 2.00
CA ALA A 8 -1.86 -8.78 0.65
C ALA A 8 -0.43 -9.32 0.44
N ALA A 9 0.48 -9.11 1.38
CA ALA A 9 1.83 -9.67 1.30
C ALA A 9 1.81 -11.21 1.24
N LYS A 10 0.98 -11.88 2.05
CA LYS A 10 0.85 -13.35 2.05
C LYS A 10 0.31 -13.91 0.73
N HIS A 11 -0.57 -13.18 0.07
CA HIS A 11 -1.14 -13.58 -1.21
C HIS A 11 -0.26 -13.20 -2.43
N GLY A 12 0.96 -12.71 -2.18
CA GLY A 12 1.93 -12.44 -3.26
C GLY A 12 1.74 -11.09 -3.94
N PHE A 13 0.99 -10.16 -3.34
CA PHE A 13 0.98 -8.79 -3.83
C PHE A 13 2.34 -8.14 -3.57
N GLY A 14 3.00 -7.66 -4.61
CA GLY A 14 4.31 -7.00 -4.50
C GLY A 14 4.20 -5.49 -4.23
N ARG A 15 3.09 -4.85 -4.61
CA ARG A 15 2.89 -3.40 -4.51
C ARG A 15 1.43 -3.08 -4.16
N VAL A 16 1.23 -2.13 -3.25
CA VAL A 16 -0.10 -1.67 -2.82
C VAL A 16 -0.14 -0.15 -2.76
N ILE A 17 -1.28 0.41 -3.17
CA ILE A 17 -1.57 1.83 -3.05
C ILE A 17 -2.58 1.98 -1.91
N VAL A 18 -2.27 2.83 -0.92
CA VAL A 18 -3.14 3.05 0.24
C VAL A 18 -3.27 4.53 0.58
N PRO A 19 -4.38 4.96 1.18
CA PRO A 19 -4.46 6.29 1.78
C PRO A 19 -3.38 6.48 2.84
N CYS A 20 -2.81 7.69 2.97
CA CYS A 20 -1.82 8.02 4.01
C CYS A 20 -2.27 7.62 5.43
N ALA A 21 -3.55 7.81 5.75
CA ALA A 21 -4.13 7.41 7.05
C ALA A 21 -4.10 5.88 7.31
N ASN A 22 -3.93 5.08 6.26
CA ASN A 22 -3.87 3.62 6.29
C ASN A 22 -2.45 3.07 6.06
N ALA A 23 -1.46 3.94 5.85
CA ALA A 23 -0.08 3.53 5.68
C ALA A 23 0.39 2.77 6.95
N PRO A 24 1.13 1.66 6.80
CA PRO A 24 1.59 0.90 7.93
C PRO A 24 2.68 1.69 8.66
N LYS A 25 2.68 1.61 10.00
CA LYS A 25 3.70 2.28 10.81
C LYS A 25 5.09 1.65 10.66
N LYS A 26 5.14 0.41 10.18
CA LYS A 26 6.37 -0.34 9.93
C LYS A 26 6.34 -0.89 8.50
N PRO A 27 7.48 -0.95 7.80
CA PRO A 27 7.57 -1.63 6.52
C PRO A 27 7.09 -3.08 6.62
N ILE A 28 6.44 -3.58 5.56
CA ILE A 28 6.02 -4.98 5.44
C ILE A 28 6.99 -5.63 4.46
N ALA A 29 7.65 -6.71 4.88
CA ALA A 29 8.62 -7.40 4.04
C ALA A 29 7.97 -7.93 2.76
N GLY A 30 8.62 -7.71 1.62
CA GLY A 30 8.12 -8.14 0.31
C GLY A 30 6.95 -7.32 -0.24
N LEU A 31 6.58 -6.21 0.41
CA LEU A 31 5.46 -5.37 0.00
C LEU A 31 5.89 -3.90 -0.13
N GLU A 32 5.86 -3.37 -1.35
CA GLU A 32 6.00 -1.95 -1.60
C GLU A 32 4.68 -1.24 -1.28
N VAL A 33 4.74 -0.21 -0.42
CA VAL A 33 3.56 0.56 -0.03
C VAL A 33 3.67 1.98 -0.54
N VAL A 34 2.76 2.34 -1.44
CA VAL A 34 2.61 3.71 -1.97
C VAL A 34 1.48 4.40 -1.21
N ALA A 35 1.83 5.34 -0.34
CA ALA A 35 0.87 6.13 0.42
C ALA A 35 0.46 7.37 -0.37
N VAL A 36 -0.85 7.57 -0.54
CA VAL A 36 -1.42 8.69 -1.31
C VAL A 36 -2.43 9.50 -0.48
N SER A 37 -2.50 10.79 -0.76
CA SER A 37 -3.41 11.73 -0.09
C SER A 37 -4.65 12.06 -0.93
N ARG A 38 -4.58 11.89 -2.26
CA ARG A 38 -5.70 12.14 -3.19
C ARG A 38 -5.71 11.13 -4.34
N ILE A 39 -6.87 11.02 -5.00
CA ILE A 39 -7.08 10.06 -6.10
C ILE A 39 -6.08 10.28 -7.25
N GLY A 40 -5.73 11.52 -7.59
CA GLY A 40 -4.78 11.80 -8.66
C GLY A 40 -3.44 11.10 -8.46
N GLU A 41 -2.89 11.13 -7.24
CA GLU A 41 -1.62 10.45 -6.92
C GLU A 41 -1.72 8.93 -7.06
N ALA A 42 -2.91 8.35 -6.81
CA ALA A 42 -3.13 6.92 -7.02
C ALA A 42 -3.10 6.56 -8.51
N ILE A 43 -3.64 7.42 -9.38
CA ILE A 43 -3.63 7.24 -10.82
C ILE A 43 -2.20 7.41 -11.35
N ASP A 44 -1.49 8.43 -10.89
CA ASP A 44 -0.09 8.68 -11.25
C ASP A 44 0.80 7.49 -10.87
N ALA A 45 0.52 6.83 -9.74
CA ALA A 45 1.27 5.65 -9.30
C ALA A 45 1.05 4.39 -10.17
N LEU A 46 0.04 4.36 -11.04
CA LEU A 46 -0.25 3.26 -11.97
C LEU A 46 0.37 3.45 -13.36
N SER A 47 0.83 4.67 -13.67
CA SER A 47 1.47 5.01 -14.95
C SER A 47 2.95 4.64 -14.93
#